data_AF-A0A2V2Q4M8-F1
#
_entry.id   AF-A0A2V2Q4M8-F1
#
_cell.length_a   1.000
_cell.length_b   1.000
_cell.length_c   1.000
_cell.angle_alpha   90.00
_cell.angle_beta   90.00
_cell.angle_gamma   90.00
#
_symmetry.space_group_name_H-M   'P 1'
#
loop_
_entity.id
_entity.type
_entity.pdbx_description
1 polymer ?
#
loop_
_entity_poly.entity_id
_entity_poly.type
_entity_poly.pdbx_seq_one_letter_code
_entity_poly.pdbx_strand_id
1 'polypeptide(L)' 'FHRAAAALVRPRTEEWRTRWERGAALAAAATAHQLDVLERGEGDHLAGARVHERRPVVRGRFGMCGRLDVYRV' A
#
# COMPACT_ATOMS: atom_id res chain seq x y z
N PHE A 1 -31.38 7.56 -4.40
CA PHE A 1 -30.00 7.53 -4.93
C PHE A 1 -29.10 6.53 -4.19
N HIS A 2 -28.71 6.75 -2.93
CA HIS A 2 -27.73 5.90 -2.23
C HIS A 2 -28.07 4.40 -2.17
N ARG A 3 -29.34 4.03 -1.96
CA ARG A 3 -29.78 2.62 -2.01
C ARG A 3 -29.53 1.95 -3.36
N ALA A 4 -29.74 2.69 -4.47
CA ALA A 4 -29.50 2.18 -5.82
C ALA A 4 -28.00 2.03 -6.07
N ALA A 5 -27.18 2.97 -5.61
CA ALA A 5 -25.72 2.85 -5.66
C ALA A 5 -25.21 1.65 -4.86
N ALA A 6 -25.74 1.43 -3.65
CA ALA A 6 -25.40 0.27 -2.83
C ALA A 6 -25.81 -1.06 -3.51
N ALA A 7 -27.00 -1.10 -4.15
CA ALA A 7 -27.45 -2.27 -4.90
C ALA A 7 -26.54 -2.59 -6.09
N LEU A 8 -26.03 -1.57 -6.78
CA LEU A 8 -25.11 -1.71 -7.92
C LEU A 8 -23.77 -2.35 -7.51
N VAL A 9 -23.24 -1.96 -6.35
CA VAL A 9 -21.92 -2.44 -5.89
C VAL A 9 -21.99 -3.71 -5.06
N ARG A 10 -23.15 -4.06 -4.49
CA ARG A 10 -23.37 -5.26 -3.65
C ARG A 10 -22.74 -6.54 -4.21
N PRO A 11 -22.89 -6.92 -5.50
CA PRO A 11 -22.28 -8.16 -6.00
C PRO A 11 -20.74 -8.12 -6.06
N ARG A 12 -20.12 -6.94 -5.96
CA ARG A 12 -18.65 -6.79 -6.01
C ARG A 12 -17.99 -6.78 -4.62
N THR A 13 -18.77 -6.67 -3.54
CA THR A 13 -18.19 -6.45 -2.20
C THR A 13 -17.37 -7.63 -1.71
N GLU A 14 -17.70 -8.85 -2.11
CA GLU A 14 -16.92 -10.05 -1.74
C GLU A 14 -15.54 -10.07 -2.40
N GLU A 15 -15.50 -9.75 -3.69
CA GLU A 15 -14.25 -9.60 -4.44
C GLU A 15 -13.38 -8.48 -3.84
N TRP A 16 -13.99 -7.35 -3.48
CA TRP A 16 -13.29 -6.25 -2.82
C TRP A 16 -12.78 -6.63 -1.44
N ARG A 17 -13.58 -7.36 -0.65
CA ARG A 17 -13.17 -7.88 0.65
C ARG A 17 -11.95 -8.79 0.50
N THR A 18 -12.00 -9.73 -0.45
CA THR A 18 -10.87 -10.64 -0.73
C THR A 18 -9.61 -9.86 -1.11
N ARG A 19 -9.73 -8.83 -1.97
CA ARG A 19 -8.59 -7.98 -2.34
C ARG A 19 -8.05 -7.18 -1.16
N TRP A 20 -8.94 -6.63 -0.34
CA TRP A 20 -8.57 -5.87 0.84
C TRP A 20 -7.87 -6.75 1.88
N GLU A 21 -8.43 -7.94 2.17
CA GLU A 21 -7.85 -8.92 3.10
C GLU A 21 -6.45 -9.35 2.68
N ARG A 22 -6.27 -9.71 1.40
CA ARG A 22 -4.98 -10.16 0.85
C ARG A 22 -3.97 -9.03 0.64
N GLY A 23 -4.42 -7.78 0.68
CA GLY A 23 -3.60 -6.60 0.45
C GLY A 23 -3.46 -5.78 1.71
N ALA A 24 -4.26 -4.72 1.80
CA ALA A 24 -4.12 -3.71 2.84
C ALA A 24 -4.30 -4.27 4.26
N ALA A 25 -5.24 -5.19 4.49
CA ALA A 25 -5.46 -5.74 5.83
C ALA A 25 -4.27 -6.60 6.30
N LEU A 26 -3.78 -7.49 5.43
CA LEU A 26 -2.59 -8.29 5.72
C LEU A 26 -1.36 -7.41 5.98
N ALA A 27 -1.15 -6.38 5.16
CA ALA A 27 -0.05 -5.43 5.34
C ALA A 27 -0.15 -4.70 6.68
N ALA A 28 -1.34 -4.21 7.04
CA ALA A 28 -1.57 -3.53 8.31
C ALA A 28 -1.32 -4.47 9.51
N ALA A 29 -1.76 -5.73 9.44
CA ALA A 29 -1.53 -6.72 10.47
C ALA A 29 -0.02 -7.06 10.63
N ALA A 30 0.71 -7.17 9.51
CA ALA A 30 2.15 -7.37 9.54
C ALA A 30 2.88 -6.19 10.20
N THR A 31 2.47 -4.96 9.90
CA THR A 31 3.02 -3.77 10.57
C THR A 31 2.71 -3.77 12.07
N ALA A 32 1.48 -4.09 12.48
CA ALA A 32 1.14 -4.19 13.90
C ALA A 32 2.05 -5.19 14.63
N HIS A 33 2.25 -6.37 14.05
CA HIS A 33 3.17 -7.37 14.61
C HIS A 33 4.62 -6.85 14.73
N GLN A 34 5.13 -6.16 13.70
CA GLN A 34 6.47 -5.57 13.76
C GLN A 34 6.58 -4.53 14.87
N LEU A 35 5.56 -3.70 15.07
CA LEU A 35 5.53 -2.72 16.16
C LEU A 35 5.56 -3.40 17.54
N ASP A 36 4.78 -4.47 17.74
CA ASP A 36 4.79 -5.24 18.99
C ASP A 36 6.16 -5.85 19.29
N VAL A 37 6.86 -6.32 18.25
CA VAL A 37 8.22 -6.88 18.35
C VAL A 37 9.23 -5.79 18.71
N LEU A 38 9.12 -4.61 18.09
CA LEU A 38 9.95 -3.46 18.44
C LEU A 38 9.69 -2.94 19.87
N GLU A 39 8.45 -2.96 20.34
CA GLU A 39 8.10 -2.59 21.72
C GLU A 39 8.79 -3.50 22.76
N ARG A 40 9.02 -4.78 22.41
CA ARG A 40 9.77 -5.75 23.22
C ARG A 40 11.30 -5.59 23.10
N GLY A 41 11.78 -4.68 22.26
CA GLY A 41 13.20 -4.47 22.00
C GLY A 41 13.83 -5.48 21.05
N GLU A 42 13.03 -6.28 20.34
CA GLU A 42 13.50 -7.32 19.42
C GLU A 42 13.69 -6.75 18.01
N GLY A 43 14.91 -6.84 17.48
CA GLY A 43 15.31 -6.21 16.22
C GLY A 43 15.59 -7.18 15.07
N ASP A 44 15.39 -8.48 15.24
CA ASP A 44 15.89 -9.49 14.30
C ASP A 44 15.36 -9.30 12.87
N HIS A 45 14.10 -8.89 12.73
CA HIS A 45 13.49 -8.57 11.43
C HIS A 45 14.17 -7.38 10.71
N LEU A 46 14.87 -6.50 11.45
CA LEU A 46 15.63 -5.39 10.89
C LEU A 46 16.96 -5.83 10.27
N ALA A 47 17.58 -6.92 10.74
CA ALA A 47 18.84 -7.42 10.19
C ALA A 47 18.70 -7.84 8.71
N GLY A 48 17.51 -8.32 8.34
CA GLY A 48 17.14 -8.63 6.96
C GLY A 48 16.67 -7.42 6.14
N ALA A 49 16.35 -6.29 6.78
CA ALA A 49 15.81 -5.13 6.09
C ALA A 49 16.84 -4.48 5.16
N ARG A 50 16.36 -3.87 4.07
CA ARG A 50 17.17 -3.14 3.09
C ARG A 50 16.48 -1.84 2.73
N VAL A 51 17.26 -0.76 2.67
CA VAL A 51 16.83 0.52 2.14
C VAL A 51 17.28 0.60 0.69
N HIS A 52 16.33 0.81 -0.21
CA HIS A 52 16.61 1.00 -1.64
C HIS A 52 16.27 2.45 -2.02
N GLU A 53 17.25 3.17 -2.55
CA GLU A 53 17.01 4.47 -3.17
C GLU A 53 16.70 4.27 -4.66
N ARG A 54 15.59 4.85 -5.13
CA ARG A 54 15.31 4.97 -6.56
C ARG A 54 15.39 6.44 -6.95
N ARG A 55 16.25 6.78 -7.91
CA ARG A 55 16.32 8.13 -8.48
C ARG A 55 15.49 8.19 -9.76
N PRO A 56 14.77 9.30 -9.99
CA PRO A 56 14.07 9.49 -11.25
C PRO A 56 15.06 9.63 -12.41
N VAL A 57 14.73 9.05 -13.55
CA VAL A 57 15.49 9.19 -14.80
C VAL A 57 15.18 10.50 -15.51
N VAL A 58 14.00 11.08 -15.25
CA VAL A 58 13.62 12.43 -15.70
C VAL A 58 12.95 13.15 -14.55
N ARG A 59 13.38 14.39 -14.30
CA ARG A 59 12.75 15.27 -13.31
C ARG A 59 11.86 16.29 -14.00
N GLY A 60 10.73 16.61 -13.36
CA GLY A 60 9.87 17.71 -13.80
C GLY A 60 9.22 17.53 -15.17
N ARG A 61 8.91 16.30 -15.60
CA ARG A 61 8.13 16.08 -16.83
C ARG A 61 6.70 16.60 -16.63
N PHE A 62 6.11 17.25 -17.63
CA PHE A 62 4.70 17.65 -17.54
C PHE A 62 3.76 16.44 -17.55
N GLY A 63 2.76 16.44 -16.66
CA GLY A 63 1.65 15.50 -16.60
C GLY A 63 0.32 16.23 -16.36
N MET A 64 -0.79 15.48 -16.35
CA MET A 64 -2.14 16.07 -16.27
C MET A 64 -2.37 16.93 -15.01
N CYS A 65 -1.69 16.62 -13.90
CA CYS A 65 -1.84 17.34 -12.63
C CYS A 65 -0.60 18.16 -12.23
N GLY A 66 0.37 18.38 -13.15
CA GLY A 66 1.56 19.19 -12.85
C GLY A 66 2.88 18.56 -13.32
N ARG A 67 3.90 18.57 -12.45
CA ARG A 67 5.25 18.06 -12.74
C ARG A 67 5.45 16.67 -12.15
N LEU A 68 6.08 15.79 -12.91
CA LEU A 68 6.30 14.39 -12.57
C LEU A 68 7.80 14.06 -12.55
N ASP A 69 8.19 13.29 -11.55
CA ASP A 69 9.45 12.56 -11.53
C ASP A 69 9.21 11.17 -12.13
N VAL A 70 9.93 10.84 -13.20
CA VAL A 70 9.75 9.60 -13.96
C VAL A 70 10.79 8.59 -13.51
N TYR A 71 10.35 7.40 -13.14
CA TYR A 71 11.21 6.30 -12.73
C TYR A 71 11.21 5.24 -13.83
N ARG A 72 12.37 4.60 -14.08
CA ARG A 72 12.42 3.39 -14.91
C ARG A 72 11.54 2.33 -14.23
N VAL A 73 10.73 1.59 -14.97
CA VAL A 73 9.94 0.47 -14.41
C VAL A 73 10.88 -0.70 -14.19
#